data_AF-A0A131XRW3-F1
#
_entry.id   AF-A0A131XRW3-F1
#
_cell.length_a   1.000
_cell.length_b   1.000
_cell.length_c   1.000
_cell.angle_alpha   90.00
_cell.angle_beta   90.00
_cell.angle_gamma   90.00
#
_symmetry.space_group_name_H-M   'P 1'
#
loop_
_entity.id
_entity.type
_entity.pdbx_description
1 polymer ?
#
loop_
_entity_poly.entity_id
_entity_poly.type
_entity_poly.pdbx_seq_one_letter_code
_entity_poly.pdbx_strand_id
1 'polypeptide(L)'
;NVLQAQLHQKKTASIGKHSSLVSEKSDSRLIYYIAGYVARKMIKKNPCSECAAELSVLPLQAERNPSSCFTKAFDHGGLLYPTEALSNFVTALENAFTVFFSHNELHCSSVVDFLSFLQNLSFDRVGCVAHSKLTTANLLKFYVLTRLHFYTKSVNKERESRRERQKLLKKRRLE
;
A
#
# COMPACT_ATOMS: atom_id res chain seq x y z
N ASN A 1 21.47 -25.82 40.77
CA ASN A 1 21.77 -24.71 39.84
C ASN A 1 20.52 -23.86 39.70
N VAL A 2 20.16 -23.03 40.67
CA VAL A 2 20.86 -21.81 41.13
C VAL A 2 20.91 -20.76 40.02
N LEU A 3 20.21 -19.64 40.28
CA LEU A 3 20.19 -18.33 39.61
C LEU A 3 19.32 -18.27 38.34
N GLN A 4 18.41 -17.33 38.09
CA GLN A 4 17.92 -16.08 38.71
C GLN A 4 16.61 -15.77 37.94
N ALA A 5 15.44 -15.64 38.55
CA ALA A 5 14.94 -14.44 39.23
C ALA A 5 14.72 -13.23 38.29
N GLN A 6 13.51 -12.67 38.39
CA GLN A 6 13.11 -11.28 38.11
C GLN A 6 12.58 -10.92 36.72
N LEU A 7 11.30 -11.23 36.46
CA LEU A 7 10.42 -10.30 35.74
C LEU A 7 9.79 -9.35 36.78
N HIS A 8 10.60 -8.41 37.26
CA HIS A 8 10.15 -7.30 38.07
C HIS A 8 9.28 -6.39 37.21
N GLN A 9 8.10 -6.08 37.74
CA GLN A 9 7.37 -4.86 37.45
C GLN A 9 8.33 -3.67 37.46
N LYS A 10 8.42 -2.97 36.32
CA LYS A 10 8.80 -1.56 36.31
C LYS A 10 7.74 -0.80 35.53
N LYS A 11 6.70 -0.40 36.26
CA LYS A 11 5.93 0.81 35.99
C LYS A 11 6.92 1.97 35.93
N THR A 12 7.15 2.50 34.74
CA THR A 12 7.46 3.93 34.57
C THR A 12 6.39 4.48 33.65
N ALA A 13 5.47 5.24 34.27
CA ALA A 13 4.45 5.99 33.59
C ALA A 13 5.11 7.04 32.69
N SER A 14 5.32 6.70 31.43
CA SER A 14 5.41 7.69 30.36
C SER A 14 3.99 7.90 29.88
N ILE A 15 3.44 9.08 30.18
CA ILE A 15 2.15 9.59 29.72
C ILE A 15 1.96 9.18 28.26
N GLY A 16 1.14 8.15 28.06
CA GLY A 16 0.85 7.61 26.75
C GLY A 16 0.16 8.69 25.95
N LYS A 17 0.79 9.13 24.86
CA LYS A 17 0.06 9.78 23.78
C LYS A 17 -1.10 8.85 23.45
N HIS A 18 -2.32 9.28 23.73
CA HIS A 18 -3.53 8.68 23.17
C HIS A 18 -3.45 8.85 21.65
N SER A 19 -2.64 8.00 21.01
CA SER A 19 -2.70 7.77 19.57
C SER A 19 -4.04 7.10 19.37
N SER A 20 -4.99 7.87 18.86
CA SER A 20 -6.30 7.43 18.43
C SER A 20 -6.23 6.02 17.83
N LEU A 21 -7.09 5.12 18.30
CA LEU A 21 -7.36 3.78 17.75
C LEU A 21 -7.93 3.81 16.32
N VAL A 22 -7.65 4.86 15.55
CA VAL A 22 -8.05 5.04 14.16
C VAL A 22 -7.00 4.32 13.34
N SER A 23 -7.33 3.10 12.92
CA SER A 23 -6.60 2.46 11.82
C SER A 23 -6.73 3.37 10.61
N GLU A 24 -5.61 3.89 10.11
CA GLU A 24 -5.61 4.53 8.80
C GLU A 24 -6.17 3.55 7.77
N LYS A 25 -6.94 4.05 6.82
CA LYS A 25 -7.48 3.26 5.70
C LYS A 25 -7.36 4.08 4.43
N SER A 26 -6.84 3.45 3.39
CA SER A 26 -6.75 4.04 2.06
C SER A 26 -8.14 4.07 1.39
N ASP A 27 -8.38 5.12 0.60
CA ASP A 27 -9.63 5.29 -0.15
C ASP A 27 -9.77 4.20 -1.21
N SER A 28 -10.87 3.45 -1.18
CA SER A 28 -11.10 2.31 -2.09
C SER A 28 -11.09 2.73 -3.56
N ARG A 29 -11.50 3.96 -3.87
CA ARG A 29 -11.49 4.50 -5.23
C ARG A 29 -10.07 4.72 -5.75
N LEU A 30 -9.16 5.16 -4.87
CA LEU A 30 -7.74 5.30 -5.20
C LEU A 30 -7.06 3.94 -5.34
N ILE A 31 -7.40 2.98 -4.48
CA ILE A 31 -6.92 1.59 -4.59
C ILE A 31 -7.31 1.01 -5.95
N TYR A 32 -8.59 1.16 -6.35
CA TYR A 32 -9.09 0.71 -7.64
C TYR A 32 -8.37 1.37 -8.82
N TYR A 33 -8.14 2.68 -8.75
CA TYR A 33 -7.36 3.41 -9.74
C TYR A 33 -5.91 2.88 -9.87
N ILE A 34 -5.24 2.63 -8.74
CA ILE A 34 -3.89 2.06 -8.72
C ILE A 34 -3.89 0.63 -9.25
N ALA A 35 -4.91 -0.18 -8.97
CA ALA A 35 -5.03 -1.52 -9.53
C ALA A 35 -5.08 -1.49 -11.08
N GLY A 36 -5.76 -0.51 -11.68
CA GLY A 36 -5.71 -0.28 -13.13
C GLY A 36 -4.31 0.09 -13.64
N TYR A 37 -3.56 0.91 -12.89
CA TYR A 37 -2.17 1.21 -13.19
C TYR A 37 -1.26 -0.03 -13.11
N VAL A 38 -1.46 -0.88 -12.10
CA VAL A 38 -0.76 -2.16 -11.95
C VAL A 38 -1.08 -3.08 -13.13
N ALA A 39 -2.36 -3.21 -13.53
CA ALA A 39 -2.79 -4.00 -14.68
C ALA A 39 -2.00 -3.60 -15.94
N ARG A 40 -1.94 -2.30 -16.24
CA ARG A 40 -1.19 -1.77 -17.39
C ARG A 40 0.27 -2.18 -17.36
N LYS A 41 0.91 -2.13 -16.19
CA LYS A 41 2.33 -2.48 -16.04
C LYS A 41 2.57 -3.97 -16.22
N MET A 42 1.64 -4.81 -15.77
CA MET A 42 1.73 -6.26 -15.96
C MET A 42 1.53 -6.64 -17.42
N ILE A 43 0.49 -6.13 -18.07
CA ILE A 43 0.18 -6.40 -19.49
C ILE A 43 1.31 -5.93 -20.41
N LYS A 44 1.89 -4.75 -20.13
CA LYS A 44 3.04 -4.25 -20.90
C LYS A 44 4.27 -5.17 -20.79
N LYS A 45 4.45 -5.85 -19.67
CA LYS A 45 5.58 -6.76 -19.42
C LYS A 45 5.32 -8.19 -19.89
N ASN A 46 4.07 -8.62 -19.95
CA ASN A 46 3.66 -9.95 -20.37
C ASN A 46 2.54 -9.83 -21.42
N PRO A 47 2.83 -10.01 -22.72
CA PRO A 47 1.84 -9.87 -23.79
C PRO A 47 0.83 -11.03 -23.89
N CYS A 48 0.73 -11.89 -22.87
CA CYS A 48 -0.26 -12.96 -22.79
C CYS A 48 -1.68 -12.39 -22.74
N SER A 49 -2.49 -12.70 -23.76
CA SER A 49 -3.88 -12.24 -23.90
C SER A 49 -4.79 -12.74 -22.77
N GLU A 50 -4.63 -14.00 -22.35
CA GLU A 50 -5.39 -14.56 -21.22
C GLU A 50 -5.07 -13.82 -19.92
N CYS A 51 -3.80 -13.50 -19.66
CA CYS A 51 -3.45 -12.66 -18.50
C CYS A 51 -4.04 -11.26 -18.60
N ALA A 52 -4.07 -10.66 -19.79
CA ALA A 52 -4.69 -9.35 -19.96
C ALA A 52 -6.19 -9.37 -19.66
N ALA A 53 -6.89 -10.43 -20.04
CA ALA A 53 -8.30 -10.65 -19.71
C ALA A 53 -8.53 -10.88 -18.21
N GLU A 54 -7.63 -11.59 -17.54
CA GLU A 54 -7.67 -11.81 -16.08
C GLU A 54 -7.31 -10.55 -15.27
N LEU A 55 -6.67 -9.56 -15.88
CA LEU A 55 -6.19 -8.35 -15.21
C LEU A 55 -7.04 -7.11 -15.49
N SER A 56 -7.82 -7.09 -16.58
CA SER A 56 -8.56 -5.90 -16.97
C SER A 56 -9.91 -6.22 -17.61
N VAL A 57 -10.85 -5.29 -17.41
CA VAL A 57 -12.21 -5.35 -17.94
C VAL A 57 -12.52 -4.11 -18.76
N LEU A 58 -13.59 -4.18 -19.56
CA LEU A 58 -14.08 -3.01 -20.28
C LEU A 58 -14.72 -2.00 -19.30
N PRO A 59 -14.71 -0.69 -19.62
CA PRO A 59 -15.31 0.34 -18.76
C PRO A 59 -16.77 0.04 -18.36
N LEU A 60 -17.59 -0.45 -19.30
CA LEU A 60 -18.98 -0.87 -19.05
C LEU A 60 -19.11 -1.98 -17.99
N GLN A 61 -18.15 -2.91 -17.95
CA GLN A 61 -18.15 -3.98 -16.95
C GLN A 61 -17.72 -3.45 -15.58
N ALA A 62 -16.83 -2.46 -15.56
CA ALA A 62 -16.32 -1.84 -14.34
C ALA A 62 -17.37 -1.02 -13.57
N GLU A 63 -18.43 -0.54 -14.23
CA GLU A 63 -19.49 0.25 -13.59
C GLU A 63 -20.22 -0.50 -12.46
N ARG A 64 -20.14 -1.84 -12.46
CA ARG A 64 -20.64 -2.69 -11.38
C ARG A 64 -19.88 -2.51 -10.07
N ASN A 65 -18.63 -2.03 -10.13
CA ASN A 65 -17.83 -1.74 -8.96
C ASN A 65 -17.95 -0.25 -8.60
N PRO A 66 -18.47 0.11 -7.40
CA PRO A 66 -18.65 1.50 -7.01
C PRO A 66 -17.33 2.29 -6.88
N SER A 67 -16.19 1.60 -6.70
CA SER A 67 -14.87 2.23 -6.64
C SER A 67 -14.35 2.68 -8.01
N SER A 68 -15.01 2.29 -9.11
CA SER A 68 -14.65 2.69 -10.48
C SER A 68 -14.93 4.17 -10.78
N CYS A 69 -15.79 4.82 -9.98
CA CYS A 69 -16.25 6.20 -10.22
C CYS A 69 -15.09 7.20 -10.36
N PHE A 70 -14.03 7.05 -9.56
CA PHE A 70 -12.86 7.92 -9.64
C PHE A 70 -12.08 7.68 -10.93
N THR A 71 -11.79 6.42 -11.28
CA THR A 71 -11.13 6.11 -12.56
C THR A 71 -11.93 6.68 -13.73
N LYS A 72 -13.25 6.49 -13.74
CA LYS A 72 -14.16 7.01 -14.78
C LYS A 72 -14.10 8.54 -14.90
N ALA A 73 -14.06 9.25 -13.78
CA ALA A 73 -14.00 10.72 -13.78
C ALA A 73 -12.71 11.28 -14.41
N PHE A 74 -11.62 10.51 -14.42
CA PHE A 74 -10.32 10.91 -14.99
C PHE A 74 -9.96 10.20 -16.29
N ASP A 75 -10.84 9.31 -16.78
CA ASP A 75 -10.58 8.53 -17.98
C ASP A 75 -10.94 9.31 -19.25
N HIS A 76 -9.95 9.44 -20.13
CA HIS A 76 -10.09 10.09 -21.44
C HIS A 76 -9.94 9.05 -22.57
N GLY A 77 -10.35 7.80 -22.32
CA GLY A 77 -10.27 6.68 -23.26
C GLY A 77 -8.96 5.89 -23.18
N GLY A 78 -8.15 6.13 -22.14
CA GLY A 78 -6.80 5.60 -22.04
C GLY A 78 -6.58 4.73 -20.82
N LEU A 79 -7.44 4.79 -19.79
CA LEU A 79 -7.24 4.07 -18.53
C LEU A 79 -7.68 2.61 -18.60
N LEU A 80 -7.07 1.77 -17.77
CA LEU A 80 -7.49 0.36 -17.63
C LEU A 80 -8.30 0.23 -16.36
N TYR A 81 -9.35 -0.56 -16.43
CA TYR A 81 -10.18 -0.93 -15.30
C TYR A 81 -9.80 -2.34 -14.86
N PRO A 82 -9.41 -2.56 -13.60
CA PRO A 82 -9.03 -3.88 -13.12
C PRO A 82 -10.23 -4.82 -13.04
N THR A 83 -9.99 -6.12 -13.23
CA THR A 83 -10.92 -7.18 -12.82
C THR A 83 -11.15 -7.13 -11.31
N GLU A 84 -12.22 -7.78 -10.85
CA GLU A 84 -12.49 -7.93 -9.41
C GLU A 84 -11.35 -8.66 -8.69
N ALA A 85 -10.85 -9.75 -9.28
CA ALA A 85 -9.72 -10.50 -8.72
C ALA A 85 -8.48 -9.61 -8.52
N LEU A 86 -8.12 -8.80 -9.52
CA LEU A 86 -7.00 -7.87 -9.39
C LEU A 86 -7.27 -6.76 -8.35
N SER A 87 -8.48 -6.20 -8.34
CA SER A 87 -8.88 -5.18 -7.38
C SER A 87 -8.79 -5.71 -5.94
N ASN A 88 -9.27 -6.93 -5.70
CA ASN A 88 -9.23 -7.58 -4.38
C ASN A 88 -7.78 -7.86 -3.96
N PHE A 89 -6.94 -8.36 -4.87
CA PHE A 89 -5.52 -8.59 -4.62
C PHE A 89 -4.80 -7.30 -4.18
N VAL A 90 -5.00 -6.21 -4.93
CA VAL A 90 -4.37 -4.92 -4.62
C VAL A 90 -4.92 -4.31 -3.33
N THR A 91 -6.22 -4.49 -3.06
CA THR A 91 -6.84 -4.08 -1.79
C THR A 91 -6.24 -4.83 -0.60
N ALA A 92 -6.04 -6.15 -0.71
CA ALA A 92 -5.39 -6.93 0.33
C ALA A 92 -3.95 -6.45 0.61
N LEU A 93 -3.19 -6.14 -0.45
CA LEU A 93 -1.85 -5.58 -0.30
C LEU A 93 -1.85 -4.19 0.35
N GLU A 94 -2.80 -3.32 0.01
CA GLU A 94 -2.88 -1.99 0.61
C GLU A 94 -3.28 -2.06 2.09
N ASN A 95 -4.21 -2.94 2.43
CA ASN A 95 -4.60 -3.19 3.81
C ASN A 95 -3.39 -3.71 4.62
N ALA A 96 -2.65 -4.67 4.07
CA ALA A 96 -1.42 -5.18 4.67
C ALA A 96 -0.38 -4.07 4.86
N PHE A 97 -0.18 -3.22 3.84
CA PHE A 97 0.74 -2.08 3.90
C PHE A 97 0.35 -1.10 5.01
N THR A 98 -0.93 -0.75 5.08
CA THR A 98 -1.45 0.22 6.05
C THR A 98 -1.35 -0.33 7.47
N VAL A 99 -1.71 -1.59 7.69
CA VAL A 99 -1.56 -2.26 8.99
C VAL A 99 -0.09 -2.29 9.41
N PHE A 100 0.82 -2.66 8.51
CA PHE A 100 2.24 -2.73 8.84
C PHE A 100 2.81 -1.36 9.23
N PHE A 101 2.58 -0.32 8.41
CA PHE A 101 3.13 1.02 8.67
C PHE A 101 2.36 1.85 9.70
N SER A 102 1.19 1.38 10.17
CA SER A 102 0.53 1.93 11.36
C SER A 102 1.29 1.58 12.65
N HIS A 103 2.07 0.50 12.64
CA HIS A 103 2.80 -0.01 13.82
C HIS A 103 4.32 0.09 13.69
N ASN A 104 4.84 0.40 12.51
CA ASN A 104 6.27 0.44 12.22
C ASN A 104 6.67 1.76 11.57
N GLU A 105 7.75 2.36 12.04
CA GLU A 105 8.33 3.53 11.39
C GLU A 105 9.05 3.15 10.09
N LEU A 106 9.20 4.11 9.17
CA LEU A 106 9.99 3.91 7.96
C LEU A 106 11.50 3.94 8.27
N HIS A 107 12.23 2.91 7.86
CA HIS A 107 13.68 2.75 8.00
C HIS A 107 14.29 2.03 6.78
N CYS A 108 15.62 1.88 6.77
CA CYS A 108 16.36 1.34 5.61
C CYS A 108 15.98 -0.10 5.24
N SER A 109 15.65 -0.93 6.23
CA SER A 109 15.23 -2.33 6.03
C SER A 109 13.72 -2.54 5.82
N SER A 110 12.90 -1.48 5.76
CA SER A 110 11.43 -1.64 5.79
C SER A 110 10.86 -2.47 4.64
N VAL A 111 11.53 -2.54 3.48
CA VAL A 111 11.12 -3.44 2.39
C VAL A 111 11.19 -4.90 2.84
N VAL A 112 12.29 -5.30 3.48
CA VAL A 112 12.54 -6.68 3.88
C VAL A 112 11.59 -7.10 5.00
N ASP A 113 11.38 -6.21 5.96
CA ASP A 113 10.49 -6.48 7.09
C ASP A 113 9.04 -6.57 6.62
N PHE A 114 8.64 -5.71 5.68
CA PHE A 114 7.31 -5.80 5.08
C PHE A 114 7.13 -7.06 4.23
N LEU A 115 8.13 -7.46 3.45
CA LEU A 115 8.07 -8.73 2.71
C LEU A 115 7.96 -9.94 3.64
N SER A 116 8.68 -9.93 4.77
CA SER A 116 8.59 -10.96 5.81
C SER A 116 7.20 -11.00 6.45
N PHE A 117 6.59 -9.83 6.67
CA PHE A 117 5.21 -9.72 7.13
C PHE A 117 4.23 -10.33 6.11
N LEU A 118 4.39 -10.02 4.82
CA LEU A 118 3.53 -10.54 3.75
C LEU A 118 3.60 -12.07 3.60
N GLN A 119 4.71 -12.71 3.96
CA GLN A 119 4.84 -14.18 3.92
C GLN A 119 3.86 -14.89 4.87
N ASN A 120 3.38 -14.20 5.91
CA ASN A 120 2.40 -14.74 6.85
C ASN A 120 0.95 -14.57 6.37
N LEU A 121 0.74 -13.96 5.20
CA LEU A 121 -0.58 -13.71 4.62
C LEU A 121 -0.82 -14.59 3.39
N SER A 122 -2.06 -14.98 3.18
CA SER A 122 -2.50 -15.63 1.94
C SER A 122 -3.03 -14.59 0.96
N PHE A 123 -2.66 -14.75 -0.31
CA PHE A 123 -3.17 -13.93 -1.40
C PHE A 123 -3.74 -14.83 -2.49
N ASP A 124 -4.85 -14.41 -3.08
CA ASP A 124 -5.41 -15.06 -4.25
C ASP A 124 -4.43 -14.98 -5.42
N ARG A 125 -4.39 -16.02 -6.25
CA ARG A 125 -3.55 -16.02 -7.45
C ARG A 125 -4.23 -15.20 -8.53
N VAL A 126 -3.43 -14.42 -9.25
CA VAL A 126 -3.90 -13.59 -10.37
C VAL A 126 -3.15 -13.97 -11.65
N GLY A 127 -3.87 -14.00 -12.77
CA GLY A 127 -3.37 -14.37 -14.10
C GLY A 127 -3.83 -15.77 -14.53
N CYS A 128 -3.64 -16.08 -15.81
CA CYS A 128 -4.09 -17.34 -16.37
C CYS A 128 -3.36 -18.55 -15.79
N VAL A 129 -3.88 -19.76 -16.03
CA VAL A 129 -3.38 -21.02 -15.45
C VAL A 129 -1.86 -21.17 -15.60
N ALA A 130 -1.34 -20.88 -16.80
CA ALA A 130 0.08 -21.01 -17.11
C ALA A 130 0.97 -19.99 -16.37
N HIS A 131 0.47 -18.76 -16.13
CA HIS A 131 1.28 -17.65 -15.65
C HIS A 131 0.93 -17.17 -14.25
N SER A 132 -0.10 -17.73 -13.61
CA SER A 132 -0.66 -17.27 -12.33
C SER A 132 0.41 -17.03 -11.26
N LYS A 133 1.35 -17.97 -11.08
CA LYS A 133 2.46 -17.85 -10.12
C LYS A 133 3.38 -16.66 -10.43
N LEU A 134 3.80 -16.52 -11.69
CA LEU A 134 4.71 -15.47 -12.11
C LEU A 134 4.05 -14.09 -12.09
N THR A 135 2.82 -13.98 -12.59
CA THR A 135 2.02 -12.75 -12.59
C THR A 135 1.79 -12.27 -11.17
N THR A 136 1.38 -13.15 -10.26
CA THR A 136 1.18 -12.83 -8.84
C THR A 136 2.47 -12.29 -8.20
N ALA A 137 3.61 -12.96 -8.41
CA ALA A 137 4.89 -12.52 -7.87
C ALA A 137 5.33 -11.15 -8.42
N ASN A 138 5.14 -10.93 -9.72
CA ASN A 138 5.47 -9.65 -10.37
C ASN A 138 4.58 -8.51 -9.88
N LEU A 139 3.30 -8.79 -9.67
CA LEU A 139 2.32 -7.84 -9.15
C LEU A 139 2.69 -7.43 -7.72
N LEU A 140 2.94 -8.41 -6.83
CA LEU A 140 3.39 -8.16 -5.46
C LEU A 140 4.66 -7.31 -5.45
N LYS A 141 5.70 -7.74 -6.16
CA LYS A 141 6.96 -7.00 -6.25
C LYS A 141 6.75 -5.56 -6.73
N PHE A 142 5.99 -5.38 -7.81
CA PHE A 142 5.75 -4.07 -8.38
C PHE A 142 4.96 -3.16 -7.44
N TYR A 143 3.88 -3.67 -6.84
CA TYR A 143 3.04 -2.91 -5.93
C TYR A 143 3.81 -2.46 -4.69
N VAL A 144 4.50 -3.39 -4.02
CA VAL A 144 5.27 -3.12 -2.79
C VAL A 144 6.29 -2.00 -3.02
N LEU A 145 7.09 -2.11 -4.09
CA LEU A 145 8.10 -1.11 -4.42
C LEU A 145 7.47 0.25 -4.74
N THR A 146 6.39 0.25 -5.51
CA THR A 146 5.69 1.49 -5.88
C THR A 146 5.07 2.16 -4.66
N ARG A 147 4.41 1.39 -3.80
CA ARG A 147 3.72 1.90 -2.61
C ARG A 147 4.71 2.44 -1.58
N LEU A 148 5.84 1.75 -1.38
CA LEU A 148 6.89 2.23 -0.49
C LEU A 148 7.58 3.48 -1.02
N HIS A 149 7.78 3.59 -2.35
CA HIS A 149 8.30 4.81 -2.96
C HIS A 149 7.38 6.02 -2.66
N PHE A 150 6.07 5.86 -2.89
CA PHE A 150 5.10 6.93 -2.58
C PHE A 150 5.03 7.25 -1.10
N TYR A 151 5.08 6.24 -0.23
CA TYR A 151 5.08 6.44 1.21
C TYR A 151 6.35 7.17 1.71
N THR A 152 7.52 6.78 1.21
CA THR A 152 8.78 7.47 1.52
C THR A 152 8.74 8.92 1.07
N LYS A 153 8.21 9.17 -0.14
CA LYS A 153 8.04 10.52 -0.66
C LYS A 153 7.09 11.35 0.21
N SER A 154 5.96 10.79 0.68
CA SER A 154 5.02 11.51 1.54
C SER A 154 5.62 11.82 2.91
N VAL A 155 6.29 10.85 3.55
CA VAL A 155 6.96 11.05 4.85
C VAL A 155 8.05 12.11 4.74
N ASN A 156 8.85 12.09 3.67
CA ASN A 156 9.90 13.09 3.46
C ASN A 156 9.33 14.50 3.26
N LYS A 157 8.26 14.63 2.45
CA LYS A 157 7.56 15.90 2.25
C LYS A 157 7.00 16.45 3.57
N GLU A 158 6.46 15.59 4.42
CA GLU A 158 5.94 16.00 5.73
C GLU A 158 7.07 16.46 6.66
N ARG A 159 8.18 15.73 6.72
CA ARG A 159 9.37 16.11 7.50
C ARG A 159 9.91 17.49 7.08
N GLU A 160 9.98 17.74 5.77
CA GLU A 160 10.39 19.04 5.22
C GLU A 160 9.41 20.15 5.60
N SER A 161 8.11 19.92 5.44
CA SER A 161 7.06 20.88 5.79
C SER A 161 7.09 21.24 7.29
N ARG A 162 7.32 20.25 8.16
CA ARG A 162 7.49 20.45 9.61
C ARG A 162 8.73 21.30 9.92
N ARG A 163 9.86 21.05 9.26
CA ARG A 163 11.09 21.85 9.42
C ARG A 163 10.85 23.29 9.02
N GLU A 164 10.19 23.54 7.89
CA GLU A 164 9.92 24.90 7.41
C GLU A 164 8.99 25.66 8.37
N ARG A 165 7.94 25.01 8.86
CA ARG A 165 7.06 25.59 9.89
C ARG A 165 7.83 25.96 11.16
N GLN A 166 8.77 25.13 11.60
CA GLN A 166 9.60 25.43 12.78
C GLN A 166 10.53 26.63 12.54
N LYS A 167 11.09 26.81 11.34
CA LYS A 167 11.89 27.99 11.01
C LYS A 167 11.05 29.28 11.07
N LEU A 168 9.85 29.26 10.48
CA LEU A 168 8.93 30.40 10.51
C LEU A 168 8.53 30.79 11.93
N LEU A 169 8.25 29.79 12.79
CA LEU A 169 7.93 30.03 14.20
C LEU A 169 9.11 30.63 14.99
N LYS A 170 10.35 30.26 14.66
CA LYS A 170 11.54 30.86 15.28
C LYS A 170 11.72 32.32 14.87
N LYS A 171 11.50 32.65 13.59
CA LYS A 171 11.58 34.03 13.08
C LYS A 171 10.58 34.96 13.76
N ARG A 172 9.31 34.52 13.90
CA ARG A 172 8.25 35.28 14.59
C ARG A 172 8.51 35.58 16.07
N ARG A 173 9.45 34.88 16.73
CA ARG A 173 9.80 35.12 18.14
C ARG A 173 10.96 36.11 18.30
N LEU A 174 11.60 36.48 17.20
CA LEU A 174 12.73 37.42 17.15
C LEU A 174 12.30 38.81 16.64
N GLU A 175 11.07 38.92 16.15
CA GLU A 175 10.34 40.16 15.82
C GLU A 175 9.46 40.55 17.02
#